data_AF-A0A2A2RZG1-F1
#
_entry.id   AF-A0A2A2RZG1-F1
#
_cell.length_a   1.000
_cell.length_b   1.000
_cell.length_c   1.000
_cell.angle_alpha   90.00
_cell.angle_beta   90.00
_cell.angle_gamma   90.00
#
_symmetry.space_group_name_H-M   'P 1'
#
loop_
_entity.id
_entity.type
_entity.pdbx_description
1 polymer ?
#
loop_
_entity_poly.entity_id
_entity_poly.type
_entity_poly.pdbx_seq_one_letter_code
_entity_poly.pdbx_strand_id
1 'polypeptide(L)'
;MSEPTPDENADPAQPVAPSANPVHCAKCFQFNPREAEKCCACGAHLWVKCRKCGKKNVRTASRCAKCMRNLHPLAFLTFSARRSKLFRNRKRKRLLVGLTILLLTAVSAWVLYKYLPEPDRSRPPQATPAY
;
A
#
# COMPACT_ATOMS: atom_id res chain seq x y z
N MET A 1 -2.49 29.67 65.42
CA MET A 1 -3.63 29.23 64.58
C MET A 1 -3.38 29.83 63.21
N SER A 2 -2.92 29.01 62.27
CA SER A 2 -2.53 29.46 60.93
C SER A 2 -3.38 28.69 59.92
N GLU A 3 -4.15 29.41 59.12
CA GLU A 3 -5.07 28.87 58.11
C GLU A 3 -4.31 28.23 56.93
N PRO A 4 -4.78 27.10 56.38
CA PRO A 4 -4.28 26.56 55.13
C PRO A 4 -5.01 27.18 53.92
N THR A 5 -4.26 27.73 52.97
CA THR A 5 -4.78 28.22 51.68
C THR A 5 -5.14 27.05 50.76
N PRO A 6 -6.27 27.08 50.03
CA PRO A 6 -6.67 26.01 49.14
C PRO A 6 -5.95 26.08 47.79
N ASP A 7 -5.68 24.88 47.28
CA ASP A 7 -5.01 24.53 46.04
C ASP A 7 -5.53 25.26 44.79
N GLU A 8 -4.71 26.17 44.24
CA GLU A 8 -4.91 26.76 42.92
C GLU A 8 -3.80 26.31 41.96
N ASN A 9 -3.81 25.01 41.63
CA ASN A 9 -3.14 24.49 40.43
C ASN A 9 -4.10 23.53 39.73
N ALA A 10 -5.22 24.09 39.26
CA ALA A 10 -6.04 23.45 38.26
C ALA A 10 -5.34 23.59 36.90
N ASP A 11 -4.59 22.54 36.53
CA ASP A 11 -4.15 22.33 35.14
C ASP A 11 -5.34 22.57 34.20
N PRO A 12 -5.27 23.51 33.24
CA PRO A 12 -6.30 23.62 32.24
C PRO A 12 -6.24 22.34 31.40
N ALA A 13 -7.26 21.50 31.56
CA ALA A 13 -7.46 20.31 30.75
C ALA A 13 -7.47 20.72 29.28
N GLN A 14 -6.30 20.66 28.63
CA GLN A 14 -6.18 20.92 27.21
C GLN A 14 -7.08 19.90 26.51
N PRO A 15 -7.95 20.33 25.57
CA PRO A 15 -8.65 19.39 24.72
C PRO A 15 -7.57 18.65 23.94
N VAL A 16 -7.30 17.40 24.34
CA VAL A 16 -6.29 16.54 23.72
C VAL A 16 -6.74 16.34 22.28
N ALA A 17 -6.23 17.18 21.37
CA ALA A 17 -6.47 17.05 19.95
C ALA A 17 -6.14 15.58 19.60
N PRO A 18 -7.06 14.86 18.94
CA PRO A 18 -6.86 13.45 18.69
C PRO A 18 -5.58 13.31 17.86
N SER A 19 -4.52 12.80 18.50
CA SER A 19 -3.19 12.69 17.92
C SER A 19 -3.27 12.29 16.45
N ALA A 20 -2.73 13.15 15.58
CA ALA A 20 -2.81 13.06 14.12
C ALA A 20 -1.98 11.88 13.55
N ASN A 21 -1.70 10.87 14.38
CA ASN A 21 -0.82 9.78 14.04
C ASN A 21 -1.45 8.92 12.93
N PRO A 22 -0.74 8.71 11.81
CA PRO A 22 -1.25 7.94 10.69
C PRO A 22 -1.43 6.46 11.05
N VAL A 23 -2.40 5.82 10.42
CA VAL A 23 -2.72 4.41 10.66
C VAL A 23 -2.14 3.55 9.53
N HIS A 24 -1.29 2.60 9.89
CA HIS A 24 -0.75 1.64 8.92
C HIS A 24 -1.73 0.50 8.65
N CYS A 25 -1.80 0.08 7.39
CA CYS A 25 -2.64 -1.04 6.99
C CYS A 25 -2.00 -2.37 7.42
N ALA A 26 -2.72 -3.20 8.20
CA ALA A 26 -2.28 -4.55 8.59
C ALA A 26 -1.98 -5.50 7.41
N LYS A 27 -2.38 -5.13 6.18
CA LYS A 27 -2.30 -5.98 5.00
C LYS A 27 -1.17 -5.58 4.03
N CYS A 28 -0.94 -4.29 3.83
CA CYS A 28 0.06 -3.78 2.87
C CYS A 28 1.04 -2.77 3.48
N PHE A 29 0.95 -2.52 4.79
CA PHE A 29 1.79 -1.60 5.55
C PHE A 29 1.78 -0.12 5.11
N GLN A 30 1.01 0.22 4.06
CA GLN A 30 0.77 1.60 3.66
C GLN A 30 0.19 2.42 4.83
N PHE A 31 0.74 3.61 5.06
CA PHE A 31 0.18 4.60 5.97
C PHE A 31 -1.05 5.27 5.35
N ASN A 32 -2.10 5.42 6.17
CA ASN A 32 -3.36 6.04 5.76
C ASN A 32 -3.73 7.12 6.78
N PRO A 33 -4.53 8.12 6.38
CA PRO A 33 -5.14 9.05 7.31
C PRO A 33 -5.89 8.31 8.42
N ARG A 34 -5.90 8.85 9.63
CA ARG A 34 -6.58 8.23 10.78
C ARG A 34 -8.10 8.13 10.57
N GLU A 35 -8.68 9.05 9.83
CA GLU A 35 -10.12 9.03 9.53
C GLU A 35 -10.49 8.00 8.46
N ALA A 36 -9.51 7.48 7.71
CA ALA A 36 -9.77 6.54 6.63
C ALA A 36 -10.34 5.23 7.18
N GLU A 37 -11.49 4.81 6.63
CA GLU A 37 -12.08 3.52 6.99
C GLU A 37 -11.41 2.35 6.27
N LYS A 38 -10.90 2.61 5.06
CA LYS A 38 -10.28 1.65 4.14
C LYS A 38 -8.91 2.16 3.70
N CYS A 39 -8.01 1.22 3.42
CA CYS A 39 -6.68 1.53 2.92
C CYS A 39 -6.72 2.07 1.49
N CYS A 40 -6.05 3.19 1.22
CA CYS A 40 -6.00 3.80 -0.12
C CYS A 40 -5.35 2.88 -1.17
N ALA A 41 -4.34 2.09 -0.78
CA ALA A 41 -3.60 1.23 -1.70
C ALA A 41 -4.28 -0.12 -1.97
N CYS A 42 -4.98 -0.69 -0.99
CA CYS A 42 -5.49 -2.07 -1.08
C CYS A 42 -6.97 -2.25 -0.76
N GLY A 43 -7.68 -1.20 -0.35
CA GLY A 43 -9.11 -1.20 -0.02
C GLY A 43 -9.49 -1.95 1.26
N ALA A 44 -8.53 -2.49 2.01
CA ALA A 44 -8.82 -3.24 3.23
C ALA A 44 -9.29 -2.31 4.36
N HIS A 45 -10.28 -2.75 5.15
CA HIS A 45 -10.73 -2.02 6.34
C HIS A 45 -9.61 -1.85 7.36
N LEU A 46 -9.40 -0.62 7.82
CA LEU A 46 -8.36 -0.22 8.77
C LEU A 46 -8.81 -0.34 10.23
N TRP A 47 -10.12 -0.51 10.46
CA TRP A 47 -10.73 -0.54 11.79
C TRP A 47 -11.50 -1.84 12.02
N VAL A 48 -11.61 -2.24 13.28
CA VAL A 48 -12.38 -3.41 13.71
C VAL A 48 -13.10 -3.10 15.03
N LYS A 49 -14.33 -3.62 15.18
CA LYS A 49 -15.09 -3.52 16.43
C LYS A 49 -14.70 -4.64 17.39
N CYS A 50 -14.51 -4.31 18.66
CA CYS A 50 -14.27 -5.30 19.70
C CYS A 50 -15.52 -6.15 19.92
N ARG A 51 -15.39 -7.49 19.91
CA ARG A 51 -16.52 -8.40 20.12
C ARG A 51 -17.13 -8.33 21.52
N LYS A 52 -16.35 -7.93 22.54
CA LYS A 52 -16.85 -7.79 23.92
C LYS A 52 -17.59 -6.46 24.13
N CYS A 53 -16.95 -5.35 23.78
CA CYS A 53 -17.39 -4.01 24.19
C CYS A 53 -17.81 -3.09 23.04
N GLY A 54 -17.79 -3.58 21.80
CA GLY A 54 -18.20 -2.83 20.61
C GLY A 54 -17.24 -1.72 20.16
N LYS A 55 -16.27 -1.29 20.98
CA LYS A 55 -15.35 -0.18 20.65
C LYS A 55 -14.63 -0.41 19.31
N LYS A 56 -14.57 0.63 18.48
CA LYS A 56 -13.79 0.66 17.24
C LYS A 56 -12.31 0.81 17.61
N ASN A 57 -11.47 -0.09 17.12
CA ASN A 57 -10.02 -0.05 17.31
C ASN A 57 -9.33 -0.20 15.96
N VAL A 58 -8.08 0.23 15.90
CA VAL A 58 -7.23 0.02 14.72
C VAL A 58 -7.05 -1.48 14.52
N ARG A 59 -7.16 -1.95 13.28
CA ARG A 59 -7.07 -3.37 12.94
C ARG A 59 -5.69 -3.98 13.25
N THR A 60 -4.66 -3.17 13.34
CA THR A 60 -3.30 -3.58 13.72
C THR A 60 -3.13 -3.71 15.24
N ALA A 61 -4.06 -3.17 16.05
CA ALA A 61 -4.01 -3.33 17.49
C ALA A 61 -4.27 -4.80 17.89
N SER A 62 -3.43 -5.31 18.78
CA SER A 62 -3.56 -6.67 19.34
C SER A 62 -4.66 -6.74 20.41
N ARG A 63 -4.84 -5.65 21.18
CA ARG A 63 -5.77 -5.55 22.31
C ARG A 63 -6.71 -4.36 22.18
N CYS A 64 -7.86 -4.45 22.85
CA CYS A 64 -8.87 -3.41 22.81
C CYS A 64 -8.48 -2.25 23.71
N ALA A 65 -8.50 -1.02 23.20
CA ALA A 65 -8.21 0.20 23.95
C ALA A 65 -9.32 0.59 24.97
N LYS A 66 -10.19 -0.32 25.37
CA LYS A 66 -11.19 -0.11 26.45
C LYS A 66 -11.22 -1.30 27.40
N CYS A 67 -11.45 -2.50 26.87
CA CYS A 67 -11.59 -3.69 27.71
C CYS A 67 -10.36 -4.59 27.74
N MET A 68 -9.26 -4.19 27.08
CA MET A 68 -7.96 -4.88 27.01
C MET A 68 -7.97 -6.33 26.52
N ARG A 69 -9.12 -6.89 26.15
CA ARG A 69 -9.22 -8.21 25.52
C ARG A 69 -8.56 -8.22 24.14
N ASN A 70 -8.03 -9.39 23.77
CA ASN A 70 -7.43 -9.62 22.46
C ASN A 70 -8.48 -9.43 21.35
N LEU A 71 -8.12 -8.65 20.32
CA LEU A 71 -8.95 -8.40 19.14
C LEU A 71 -8.87 -9.53 18.13
N HIS A 72 -7.71 -10.16 18.04
CA HIS A 72 -7.40 -11.23 17.11
C HIS A 72 -7.22 -12.51 17.92
N PRO A 73 -8.27 -13.32 18.15
CA PRO A 73 -8.09 -14.67 18.65
C PRO A 73 -7.15 -15.43 17.68
N LEU A 74 -6.37 -16.39 18.19
CA LEU A 74 -5.29 -17.10 17.48
C LEU A 74 -5.65 -17.61 16.07
N ALA A 75 -6.94 -17.77 15.75
CA ALA A 75 -7.46 -18.03 14.40
C ALA A 75 -7.11 -16.97 13.34
N PHE A 76 -6.70 -15.75 13.71
CA PHE A 76 -6.36 -14.70 12.73
C PHE A 76 -4.91 -14.78 12.23
N LEU A 77 -4.00 -15.39 13.00
CA LEU A 77 -2.59 -15.59 12.61
C LEU A 77 -2.47 -16.54 11.40
N THR A 78 -3.38 -17.51 11.28
CA THR A 78 -3.42 -18.42 10.11
C THR A 78 -4.00 -17.76 8.87
N PHE A 79 -4.85 -16.72 9.01
CA PHE A 79 -5.45 -16.03 7.88
C PHE A 79 -4.55 -14.92 7.29
N SER A 80 -3.76 -14.23 8.11
CA SER A 80 -2.75 -13.27 7.62
C SER A 80 -1.62 -13.98 6.87
N ALA A 81 -1.20 -15.16 7.33
CA ALA A 81 -0.20 -15.99 6.66
C ALA A 81 -0.67 -16.53 5.28
N ARG A 82 -1.98 -16.81 5.11
CA ARG A 82 -2.53 -17.23 3.80
C ARG A 82 -2.64 -16.08 2.77
N ARG A 83 -2.61 -14.81 3.20
CA ARG A 83 -2.93 -13.66 2.32
C ARG A 83 -1.71 -12.94 1.74
N SER A 84 -0.49 -13.22 2.21
CA SER A 84 0.76 -12.82 1.54
C SER A 84 0.86 -13.40 0.12
N LYS A 85 0.19 -14.53 -0.16
CA LYS A 85 0.08 -15.13 -1.50
C LYS A 85 -0.67 -14.24 -2.51
N LEU A 86 -1.61 -13.40 -2.06
CA LEU A 86 -2.35 -12.49 -2.95
C LEU A 86 -1.53 -11.27 -3.38
N PHE A 87 -0.58 -10.80 -2.57
CA PHE A 87 0.36 -9.75 -2.99
C PHE A 87 1.47 -10.26 -3.90
N ARG A 88 1.87 -11.52 -3.73
CA ARG A 88 2.71 -12.22 -4.70
C ARG A 88 2.06 -12.24 -6.09
N ASN A 89 0.73 -12.37 -6.18
CA ASN A 89 0.01 -12.36 -7.46
C ASN A 89 -0.03 -11.00 -8.17
N ARG A 90 -0.03 -9.85 -7.47
CA ARG A 90 0.04 -8.54 -8.16
C ARG A 90 1.41 -8.29 -8.79
N LYS A 91 2.51 -8.65 -8.11
CA LYS A 91 3.86 -8.59 -8.69
C LYS A 91 4.02 -9.61 -9.83
N ARG A 92 3.51 -10.85 -9.66
CA ARG A 92 3.56 -11.90 -10.68
C ARG A 92 2.74 -11.54 -11.93
N LYS A 93 1.58 -10.91 -11.79
CA LYS A 93 0.80 -10.39 -12.93
C LYS A 93 1.56 -9.30 -13.70
N ARG A 94 2.21 -8.35 -13.00
CA ARG A 94 3.04 -7.32 -13.65
C ARG A 94 4.24 -7.93 -14.39
N LEU A 95 4.91 -8.93 -13.80
CA LEU A 95 6.01 -9.65 -14.46
C LEU A 95 5.53 -10.44 -15.68
N LEU A 96 4.39 -11.13 -15.61
CA LEU A 96 3.84 -11.86 -16.77
C LEU A 96 3.43 -10.91 -17.90
N VAL A 97 2.82 -9.77 -17.58
CA VAL A 97 2.50 -8.73 -18.58
C VAL A 97 3.78 -8.15 -19.18
N GLY A 98 4.80 -7.85 -18.37
CA GLY A 98 6.09 -7.40 -18.89
C GLY A 98 6.79 -8.42 -19.80
N LEU A 99 6.77 -9.70 -19.42
CA LEU A 99 7.40 -10.79 -20.17
C LEU A 99 6.66 -11.07 -21.49
N THR A 100 5.33 -10.96 -21.50
CA THR A 100 4.53 -11.09 -22.73
C THR A 100 4.78 -9.93 -23.70
N ILE A 101 4.85 -8.69 -23.20
CA ILE A 101 5.23 -7.53 -24.03
C ILE A 101 6.63 -7.73 -24.63
N LEU A 102 7.60 -8.15 -23.80
CA LEU A 102 8.97 -8.37 -24.24
C LEU A 102 9.07 -9.46 -25.32
N LEU A 103 8.36 -10.58 -25.15
CA LEU A 103 8.28 -11.63 -26.17
C LEU A 103 7.67 -11.12 -27.48
N LEU A 104 6.57 -10.37 -27.42
CA LEU A 104 5.94 -9.79 -28.61
C LEU A 104 6.89 -8.85 -29.36
N THR A 105 7.61 -7.99 -28.63
CA THR A 105 8.61 -7.09 -29.24
C THR A 105 9.78 -7.84 -29.88
N ALA A 106 10.24 -8.93 -29.27
CA ALA A 106 11.32 -9.74 -29.82
C ALA A 106 10.89 -10.48 -31.09
N VAL A 107 9.68 -11.05 -31.10
CA VAL A 107 9.11 -11.71 -32.29
C VAL A 107 8.91 -10.70 -33.41
N SER A 108 8.36 -9.51 -33.14
CA SER A 108 8.22 -8.49 -34.17
C SER A 108 9.57 -8.06 -34.74
N ALA A 109 10.59 -7.88 -33.90
CA ALA A 109 11.94 -7.53 -34.35
C ALA A 109 12.59 -8.65 -35.18
N TRP A 110 12.38 -9.92 -34.80
CA TRP A 110 12.87 -11.07 -35.55
C TRP A 110 12.21 -11.20 -36.92
N VAL A 111 10.90 -10.96 -37.00
CA VAL A 111 10.16 -10.86 -38.25
C VAL A 111 10.72 -9.72 -39.09
N LEU A 112 10.82 -8.50 -38.56
CA LEU A 112 11.45 -7.39 -39.28
C LEU A 112 12.86 -7.75 -39.77
N TYR A 113 13.71 -8.34 -38.94
CA TYR A 113 15.04 -8.78 -39.37
C TYR A 113 15.00 -9.80 -40.53
N LYS A 114 14.04 -10.73 -40.50
CA LYS A 114 13.87 -11.72 -41.57
C LYS A 114 13.30 -11.15 -42.86
N TYR A 115 12.48 -10.12 -42.77
CA TYR A 115 11.77 -9.52 -43.91
C TYR A 115 12.33 -8.17 -44.34
N LEU A 116 13.32 -7.62 -43.64
CA LEU A 116 14.03 -6.41 -44.06
C LEU A 116 14.82 -6.78 -45.32
N PRO A 117 14.46 -6.20 -46.48
CA PRO A 117 15.27 -6.35 -47.68
C PRO A 117 16.65 -5.76 -47.39
N GLU A 118 17.70 -6.40 -47.89
CA GLU A 118 19.04 -5.84 -47.82
C GLU A 118 18.99 -4.39 -48.30
N PRO A 119 19.52 -3.43 -47.54
CA PRO A 119 19.57 -2.05 -47.98
C PRO A 119 20.33 -2.04 -49.30
N ASP A 120 19.65 -1.59 -50.35
CA ASP A 120 20.12 -1.67 -51.73
C ASP A 120 21.43 -0.88 -51.88
N ARG A 121 22.53 -1.59 -51.69
CA ARG A 121 23.90 -1.07 -51.69
C ARG A 121 24.35 -0.66 -53.09
N SER A 122 23.52 -0.93 -54.10
CA SER A 122 23.79 -0.64 -55.50
C SER A 122 23.39 0.77 -55.91
N ARG A 123 22.67 1.53 -55.07
CA ARG A 123 22.33 2.93 -55.40
C ARG A 123 23.54 3.83 -55.14
N PRO A 124 24.23 4.36 -56.17
CA PRO A 124 25.32 5.29 -55.95
C PRO A 124 24.77 6.55 -55.26
N PRO A 125 25.58 7.22 -54.41
CA PRO A 125 25.18 8.50 -53.82
C PRO A 125 24.83 9.46 -54.95
N GLN A 126 23.58 9.93 -54.97
CA GLN A 126 23.18 10.93 -55.95
C GLN A 126 23.98 12.20 -55.67
N ALA A 127 24.78 12.61 -56.65
CA ALA A 127 25.47 13.88 -56.60
C ALA A 127 24.40 14.98 -56.54
N THR A 128 24.37 15.70 -55.42
CA THR A 128 23.54 16.87 -55.26
C THR A 128 23.99 17.93 -56.28
N PRO A 129 23.09 18.54 -57.06
CA PRO A 129 23.48 19.58 -58.00
C PRO A 129 23.98 20.80 -57.23
N ALA A 130 25.20 21.24 -57.57
CA ALA A 130 25.76 22.49 -57.08
C ALA A 130 25.09 23.65 -57.85
N TYR A 131 24.50 24.58 -57.09
CA TYR A 131 23.97 25.86 -57.58
C TYR A 131 24.98 26.97 -57.28
#